data_AF-A0A2P8F1X9-F1
#
_entry.id   AF-A0A2P8F1X9-F1
#
_cell.length_a   1.000
_cell.length_b   1.000
_cell.length_c   1.000
_cell.angle_alpha   90.00
_cell.angle_beta   90.00
_cell.angle_gamma   90.00
#
_symmetry.space_group_name_H-M   'P 1'
#
loop_
_entity.id
_entity.type
_entity.pdbx_description
1 polymer ?
#
loop_
_entity_poly.entity_id
_entity_poly.type
_entity_poly.pdbx_seq_one_letter_code
_entity_poly.pdbx_strand_id
1 'polypeptide(L)'
;MKLNRAAWLLLIFVPILLIAGGTASYFAYQKMQAQHQRNVAELEQFGYEMVPSDIHSETVGTLGASQLPSTFSEKKLTPTERVIRGLMQDKENLLAEQQTMLDEIDALKQQIEELKDYKRLNQHFAPESFADELARTKSVLKSTLARMPESEPFSNVRLDVMAAAGTQEYRRFVMANRLILDRPEKARIIEDYLPTYAFCVARAVDLAANSRDEERILMAWFSDPDQTRLPTLLAADIDKLLPACKTPLRTALQATLPTP
;
A
#
# COMPACT_ATOMS: atom_id res chain seq x y z
N MET A 1 -31.17 47.76 -46.64
CA MET A 1 -30.87 46.31 -46.54
C MET A 1 -32.18 45.54 -46.57
N LYS A 2 -32.42 44.71 -47.58
CA LYS A 2 -33.62 43.85 -47.66
C LYS A 2 -33.29 42.52 -46.96
N LEU A 3 -33.76 42.32 -45.73
CA LEU A 3 -33.57 41.04 -45.04
C LEU A 3 -34.42 39.95 -45.71
N ASN A 4 -33.77 38.84 -46.01
CA ASN A 4 -34.36 37.69 -46.71
C ASN A 4 -35.42 37.00 -45.81
N ARG A 5 -36.47 36.41 -46.40
CA ARG A 5 -37.60 35.82 -45.64
C ARG A 5 -37.16 34.78 -44.59
N ALA A 6 -36.08 34.03 -44.88
CA ALA A 6 -35.49 33.07 -43.95
C ALA A 6 -34.85 33.73 -42.71
N ALA A 7 -34.27 34.93 -42.84
CA ALA A 7 -33.69 35.67 -41.71
C ALA A 7 -34.77 36.22 -40.79
N TRP A 8 -35.93 36.62 -41.34
CA TRP A 8 -37.10 37.02 -40.56
C TRP A 8 -37.71 35.84 -39.80
N LEU A 9 -37.76 34.66 -40.42
CA LEU A 9 -38.24 33.45 -39.74
C LEU A 9 -37.33 33.06 -38.58
N LEU A 10 -36.01 33.08 -38.76
CA LEU A 10 -35.06 32.77 -37.68
C LEU A 10 -35.13 33.78 -36.52
N LEU A 11 -35.29 35.08 -36.81
CA LEU A 11 -35.40 36.12 -35.78
C LEU A 11 -36.65 36.00 -34.90
N ILE A 12 -37.73 35.38 -35.41
CA ILE A 12 -38.97 35.17 -34.67
C ILE A 12 -38.99 33.79 -34.00
N PHE A 13 -38.55 32.74 -34.69
CA PHE A 13 -38.68 31.38 -34.17
C PHE A 13 -37.71 31.08 -33.03
N VAL A 14 -36.47 31.57 -33.10
CA VAL A 14 -35.44 31.31 -32.10
C VAL A 14 -35.81 31.86 -30.70
N PRO A 15 -36.26 33.13 -30.54
CA PRO A 15 -36.65 33.62 -29.22
C PRO A 15 -37.90 32.91 -28.68
N ILE A 16 -38.86 32.53 -29.54
CA ILE A 16 -40.05 31.78 -29.11
C ILE A 16 -39.66 30.41 -28.57
N LEU A 17 -38.72 29.71 -29.23
CA LEU A 17 -38.26 28.39 -28.81
C LEU A 17 -37.46 28.46 -27.50
N LEU A 18 -36.66 29.51 -27.30
CA LEU A 18 -35.96 29.77 -26.04
C LEU A 18 -36.92 30.06 -24.88
N ILE A 19 -37.98 30.86 -25.12
CA ILE A 19 -39.00 31.15 -24.10
C ILE A 19 -39.76 29.86 -23.75
N ALA A 20 -40.17 29.06 -24.75
CA ALA A 20 -40.84 27.79 -24.51
C ALA A 20 -39.95 26.81 -23.72
N GLY A 21 -38.67 26.68 -24.08
CA GLY A 21 -37.71 25.83 -23.35
C GLY A 21 -37.47 26.30 -21.90
N GLY A 22 -37.38 27.61 -21.68
CA GLY A 22 -37.27 28.20 -20.34
C GLY A 22 -38.50 27.94 -19.47
N THR A 23 -39.71 28.08 -20.03
CA THR A 23 -40.94 27.80 -19.28
C THR A 23 -41.10 26.31 -18.95
N ALA A 24 -40.80 25.42 -19.89
CA ALA A 24 -40.92 23.98 -19.68
C ALA A 24 -39.95 23.47 -18.60
N SER A 25 -38.70 23.95 -18.61
CA SER A 25 -37.70 23.59 -17.61
C SER A 25 -38.05 24.13 -16.22
N TYR A 26 -38.57 25.36 -16.13
CA TYR A 26 -39.03 25.94 -14.87
C TYR A 26 -40.19 25.13 -14.24
N PHE A 27 -41.20 24.75 -15.03
CA PHE A 27 -42.31 23.93 -14.53
C PHE A 27 -41.88 22.50 -14.16
N ALA A 28 -40.93 21.91 -14.89
CA ALA A 28 -40.38 20.60 -14.55
C ALA A 28 -39.63 20.64 -13.21
N TYR A 29 -38.82 21.68 -12.99
CA TYR A 29 -38.09 21.88 -11.74
C TYR A 29 -39.05 22.06 -10.56
N GLN A 30 -40.10 22.87 -10.73
CA GLN A 30 -41.09 23.13 -9.68
C GLN A 30 -41.87 21.86 -9.30
N LYS A 31 -42.23 21.02 -10.29
CA LYS A 31 -42.87 19.72 -10.02
C LYS A 31 -41.92 18.74 -9.33
N MET A 32 -40.65 18.71 -9.73
CA MET A 32 -39.65 17.83 -9.12
C MET A 32 -39.42 18.21 -7.64
N GLN A 33 -39.34 19.51 -7.34
CA GLN A 33 -39.15 20.01 -5.99
C GLN A 33 -40.40 19.80 -5.11
N ALA A 34 -41.61 19.98 -5.67
CA ALA A 34 -42.86 19.67 -4.98
C ALA A 34 -43.01 18.16 -4.67
N GLN A 35 -42.54 17.29 -5.56
CA GLN A 35 -42.53 15.85 -5.34
C GLN A 35 -41.46 15.43 -4.32
N HIS A 36 -40.31 16.11 -4.31
CA HIS A 36 -39.26 15.87 -3.31
C HIS A 36 -39.72 16.28 -1.90
N GLN A 37 -40.40 17.41 -1.76
CA GLN A 37 -40.96 17.85 -0.47
C GLN A 37 -42.06 16.92 0.04
N ARG A 38 -42.93 16.39 -0.84
CA ARG A 38 -43.94 15.39 -0.45
C ARG A 38 -43.30 14.09 0.03
N ASN A 39 -42.29 13.61 -0.68
CA ASN A 39 -41.59 12.39 -0.30
C ASN A 39 -40.86 12.57 1.04
N VAL A 40 -40.19 13.71 1.27
CA VAL A 40 -39.51 13.97 2.55
C VAL A 40 -40.52 14.07 3.71
N ALA A 41 -41.64 14.75 3.52
CA ALA A 41 -42.69 14.84 4.53
C ALA A 41 -43.32 13.48 4.85
N GLU A 42 -43.52 12.63 3.85
CA GLU A 42 -44.02 11.26 4.01
C GLU A 42 -42.99 10.39 4.76
N LEU A 43 -41.69 10.50 4.44
CA LEU A 43 -40.62 9.79 5.17
C LEU A 43 -40.48 10.25 6.63
N GLU A 44 -40.64 11.54 6.91
CA GLU A 44 -40.60 12.07 8.28
C GLU A 44 -41.80 11.58 9.10
N GLN A 45 -42.99 11.48 8.49
CA GLN A 45 -44.20 11.00 9.18
C GLN A 45 -44.11 9.50 9.53
N PHE A 46 -43.46 8.67 8.72
CA PHE A 46 -43.23 7.26 9.01
C PHE A 46 -42.18 7.01 10.12
N GLY A 47 -41.25 7.95 10.36
CA GLY A 47 -40.34 7.88 11.50
C GLY A 47 -41.05 7.99 12.86
N TYR A 48 -42.24 8.59 12.89
CA TYR A 48 -43.08 8.70 14.09
C TYR A 48 -44.12 7.57 14.20
N GLU A 49 -44.53 6.95 13.08
CA GLU A 49 -45.54 5.88 13.07
C GLU A 49 -44.95 4.47 13.29
N MET A 50 -43.63 4.31 13.18
CA MET A 50 -42.91 3.07 13.51
C MET A 50 -42.09 3.15 14.82
N VAL A 51 -42.54 3.92 15.81
CA VAL A 51 -42.10 3.69 17.20
C VAL A 51 -42.90 2.49 17.72
N PRO A 52 -42.26 1.33 18.00
CA PRO A 52 -42.99 0.16 18.47
C PRO A 52 -43.58 0.46 19.84
N SER A 53 -44.91 0.46 19.97
CA SER A 53 -45.55 0.62 21.27
C SER A 53 -45.57 -0.65 22.10
N ASP A 54 -45.22 -1.82 21.57
CA ASP A 54 -45.25 -3.06 22.35
C ASP A 54 -44.13 -4.02 21.98
N ILE A 55 -43.39 -4.40 23.02
CA ILE A 55 -42.37 -5.42 23.07
C ILE A 55 -43.11 -6.77 22.89
N HIS A 56 -42.63 -7.58 21.95
CA HIS A 56 -43.22 -8.86 21.52
C HIS A 56 -43.83 -9.71 22.65
N SER A 57 -45.16 -9.87 22.63
CA SER A 57 -45.83 -10.97 23.32
C SER A 57 -45.89 -12.18 22.38
N GLU A 58 -45.07 -13.19 22.64
CA GLU A 58 -45.25 -14.51 22.04
C GLU A 58 -46.60 -15.09 22.49
N THR A 59 -47.56 -15.24 21.58
CA THR A 59 -48.84 -15.89 21.88
C THR A 59 -48.80 -17.35 21.43
N VAL A 60 -48.95 -18.26 22.39
CA VAL A 60 -48.94 -19.71 22.17
C VAL A 60 -50.35 -20.17 21.78
N GLY A 61 -50.50 -20.76 20.59
CA GLY A 61 -51.74 -21.42 20.17
C GLY A 61 -51.97 -22.75 20.90
N THR A 62 -53.22 -23.18 21.03
CA THR A 62 -53.71 -24.28 21.88
C THR A 62 -53.18 -25.70 21.56
N LEU A 63 -52.21 -25.84 20.67
CA LEU A 63 -51.55 -27.12 20.32
C LEU A 63 -50.00 -27.04 20.32
N GLY A 64 -49.41 -25.99 20.89
CA GLY A 64 -47.97 -25.95 21.18
C GLY A 64 -47.03 -25.76 19.98
N ALA A 65 -47.54 -25.44 18.80
CA ALA A 65 -46.72 -25.06 17.65
C ALA A 65 -46.47 -23.54 17.65
N SER A 66 -45.19 -23.14 17.57
CA SER A 66 -44.80 -21.74 17.32
C SER A 66 -45.33 -21.31 15.95
N GLN A 67 -46.28 -20.38 15.95
CA GLN A 67 -46.78 -19.76 14.73
C GLN A 67 -45.90 -18.55 14.42
N LEU A 68 -44.94 -18.73 13.51
CA LEU A 68 -44.36 -17.61 12.78
C LEU A 68 -45.50 -16.94 11.97
N PRO A 69 -45.62 -15.60 11.98
CA PRO A 69 -46.66 -14.92 11.23
C PRO A 69 -46.56 -15.28 9.75
N SER A 70 -47.73 -15.42 9.10
CA SER A 70 -47.85 -15.92 7.74
C SER A 70 -46.91 -15.16 6.80
N THR A 71 -46.08 -15.90 6.08
CA THR A 71 -45.32 -15.41 4.94
C THR A 71 -46.28 -14.73 3.97
N PHE A 72 -46.28 -13.39 3.96
CA PHE A 72 -46.95 -12.61 2.94
C PHE A 72 -46.46 -13.10 1.57
N SER A 73 -47.41 -13.51 0.73
CA SER A 73 -47.16 -14.07 -0.59
C SER A 73 -46.19 -13.19 -1.38
N GLU A 74 -45.10 -13.77 -1.90
CA GLU A 74 -44.05 -13.14 -2.71
C GLU A 74 -44.55 -12.36 -3.96
N LYS A 75 -45.85 -12.44 -4.27
CA LYS A 75 -46.45 -11.93 -5.51
C LYS A 75 -47.04 -10.51 -5.43
N LYS A 76 -46.98 -9.80 -4.30
CA LYS A 76 -47.58 -8.46 -4.15
C LYS A 76 -46.76 -7.47 -3.32
N LEU A 77 -45.43 -7.50 -3.41
CA LEU A 77 -44.61 -6.41 -2.86
C LEU A 77 -44.55 -5.25 -3.87
N THR A 78 -44.89 -4.05 -3.41
CA THR A 78 -44.72 -2.82 -4.20
C THR A 78 -43.23 -2.65 -4.57
N PRO A 79 -42.90 -1.99 -5.71
CA PRO A 79 -41.51 -1.85 -6.15
C PRO A 79 -40.58 -1.26 -5.08
N THR A 80 -41.11 -0.39 -4.22
CA THR A 80 -40.41 0.22 -3.08
C THR A 80 -40.13 -0.77 -1.94
N GLU A 81 -41.09 -1.63 -1.57
CA GLU A 81 -40.88 -2.66 -0.53
C GLU A 81 -39.85 -3.71 -0.94
N ARG A 82 -39.75 -4.03 -2.24
CA ARG A 82 -38.69 -4.90 -2.77
C ARG A 82 -37.29 -4.29 -2.65
N VAL A 83 -37.16 -2.99 -2.88
CA VAL A 83 -35.88 -2.28 -2.72
C VAL A 83 -35.49 -2.22 -1.25
N ILE A 84 -36.43 -1.91 -0.35
CA ILE A 84 -36.18 -1.89 1.10
C ILE A 84 -35.72 -3.27 1.60
N ARG A 85 -36.39 -4.34 1.18
CA ARG A 85 -36.00 -5.71 1.55
C ARG A 85 -34.61 -6.08 1.00
N GLY A 86 -34.29 -5.67 -0.22
CA GLY A 86 -32.96 -5.83 -0.80
C GLY A 86 -31.88 -5.09 0.01
N LEU A 87 -32.12 -3.83 0.37
CA LEU A 87 -31.20 -3.04 1.19
C LEU A 87 -31.01 -3.60 2.61
N MET A 88 -32.07 -4.15 3.21
CA MET A 88 -31.94 -4.83 4.50
C MET A 88 -31.11 -6.11 4.39
N GLN A 89 -31.30 -6.89 3.33
CA GLN A 89 -30.52 -8.10 3.09
C GLN A 89 -29.05 -7.77 2.77
N ASP A 90 -28.78 -6.72 2.00
CA ASP A 90 -27.43 -6.23 1.74
C ASP A 90 -26.76 -5.72 3.02
N LYS A 91 -27.50 -5.03 3.89
CA LYS A 91 -27.00 -4.62 5.21
C LYS A 91 -26.62 -5.83 6.06
N GLU A 92 -27.44 -6.87 6.13
CA GLU A 92 -27.13 -8.08 6.89
C GLU A 92 -25.91 -8.82 6.31
N ASN A 93 -25.81 -8.92 4.99
CA ASN A 93 -24.63 -9.48 4.33
C ASN A 93 -23.36 -8.67 4.64
N LEU A 94 -23.42 -7.33 4.56
CA LEU A 94 -22.29 -6.46 4.88
C LEU A 94 -21.87 -6.56 6.36
N LEU A 95 -22.82 -6.74 7.28
CA LEU A 95 -22.51 -6.97 8.69
C LEU A 95 -21.84 -8.33 8.91
N ALA A 96 -22.28 -9.37 8.20
CA ALA A 96 -21.65 -10.69 8.26
C ALA A 96 -20.23 -10.68 7.66
N GLU A 97 -20.03 -9.98 6.53
CA GLU A 97 -18.70 -9.78 5.92
C GLU A 97 -17.78 -8.97 6.85
N GLN A 98 -18.29 -7.91 7.47
CA GLN A 98 -17.53 -7.13 8.44
C GLN A 98 -17.09 -7.98 9.62
N GLN A 99 -17.98 -8.81 10.17
CA GLN A 99 -17.63 -9.71 11.27
C GLN A 99 -16.55 -10.73 10.84
N THR A 100 -16.70 -11.30 9.65
CA THR A 100 -15.70 -12.24 9.09
C THR A 100 -14.34 -11.58 8.93
N MET A 101 -14.28 -10.34 8.42
CA MET A 101 -13.03 -9.59 8.30
C MET A 101 -12.40 -9.25 9.66
N LEU A 102 -13.21 -8.95 10.68
CA LEU A 102 -12.70 -8.72 12.04
C LEU A 102 -12.09 -10.00 12.63
N ASP A 103 -12.74 -11.14 12.43
CA ASP A 103 -12.23 -12.44 12.87
C ASP A 103 -10.92 -12.81 12.15
N GLU A 104 -10.82 -12.53 10.84
CA GLU A 104 -9.58 -12.69 10.06
C GLU A 104 -8.47 -11.77 10.58
N ILE A 105 -8.77 -10.51 10.89
CA ILE A 105 -7.80 -9.56 11.45
C ILE A 105 -7.28 -10.07 12.79
N ASP A 106 -8.14 -10.58 13.66
CA ASP A 106 -7.73 -11.08 14.96
C ASP A 106 -6.93 -12.38 14.87
N ALA A 107 -7.29 -13.28 13.94
CA ALA A 107 -6.48 -14.46 13.63
C ALA A 107 -5.09 -14.08 13.09
N LEU A 108 -5.01 -13.09 12.19
CA LEU A 108 -3.72 -12.59 11.68
C LEU A 108 -2.89 -11.92 12.77
N LYS A 109 -3.50 -11.14 13.67
CA LYS A 109 -2.80 -10.56 14.83
C LYS A 109 -2.21 -11.65 15.73
N GLN A 110 -2.96 -12.72 16.00
CA GLN A 110 -2.47 -13.85 16.79
C GLN A 110 -1.28 -14.53 16.12
N GLN A 111 -1.36 -14.79 14.81
CA GLN A 111 -0.23 -15.37 14.05
C GLN A 111 1.01 -14.47 14.08
N ILE A 112 0.82 -13.15 13.98
CA ILE A 112 1.93 -12.19 14.08
C ILE A 112 2.58 -12.25 15.46
N GLU A 113 1.81 -12.30 16.54
CA GLU A 113 2.37 -12.40 17.89
C GLU A 113 3.05 -13.75 18.13
N GLU A 114 2.49 -14.86 17.66
CA GLU A 114 3.13 -16.17 17.72
C GLU A 114 4.48 -16.16 16.97
N LEU A 115 4.52 -15.60 15.76
CA LEU A 115 5.75 -15.48 14.98
C LEU A 115 6.79 -14.56 15.65
N LYS A 116 6.34 -13.47 16.28
CA LYS A 116 7.23 -12.59 17.06
C LYS A 116 7.78 -13.32 18.28
N ASP A 117 6.97 -14.07 18.99
CA ASP A 117 7.41 -14.85 20.16
C ASP A 117 8.33 -15.99 19.77
N TYR A 118 8.02 -16.74 18.71
CA TYR A 118 8.92 -17.74 18.14
C TYR A 118 10.26 -17.13 17.73
N LYS A 119 10.25 -15.96 17.08
CA LYS A 119 11.45 -15.22 16.75
C LYS A 119 12.23 -14.81 18.01
N ARG A 120 11.56 -14.27 19.03
CA ARG A 120 12.17 -13.83 20.29
C ARG A 120 12.82 -14.99 21.05
N LEU A 121 12.10 -16.10 21.20
CA LEU A 121 12.60 -17.30 21.88
C LEU A 121 13.80 -17.90 21.15
N ASN A 122 13.75 -18.02 19.82
CA ASN A 122 14.86 -18.57 19.05
C ASN A 122 16.06 -17.62 18.97
N GLN A 123 15.84 -16.31 18.97
CA GLN A 123 16.92 -15.32 19.03
C GLN A 123 17.72 -15.43 20.33
N HIS A 124 17.09 -15.83 21.44
CA HIS A 124 17.79 -16.03 22.71
C HIS A 124 18.78 -17.20 22.68
N PHE A 125 18.55 -18.19 21.80
CA PHE A 125 19.41 -19.36 21.63
C PHE A 125 20.29 -19.27 20.37
N ALA A 126 20.15 -18.22 19.56
CA ALA A 126 21.03 -17.96 18.43
C ALA A 126 22.28 -17.22 18.91
N PRO A 127 23.50 -17.68 18.57
CA PRO A 127 24.74 -17.12 19.11
C PRO A 127 25.04 -15.67 18.69
N GLU A 128 24.31 -15.13 17.70
CA GLU A 128 24.38 -13.74 17.25
C GLU A 128 23.12 -13.41 16.44
N SER A 129 22.54 -12.21 16.61
CA SER A 129 21.43 -11.80 15.75
C SER A 129 21.95 -11.43 14.36
N PHE A 130 21.12 -11.57 13.33
CA PHE A 130 21.51 -11.16 11.99
C PHE A 130 21.86 -9.66 11.91
N ALA A 131 21.26 -8.82 12.76
CA ALA A 131 21.61 -7.40 12.85
C ALA A 131 23.03 -7.20 13.38
N ASP A 132 23.42 -7.98 14.39
CA ASP A 132 24.78 -7.95 14.96
C ASP A 132 25.81 -8.46 13.95
N GLU A 133 25.46 -9.52 13.20
CA GLU A 133 26.28 -10.04 12.09
C GLU A 133 26.54 -8.95 11.04
N LEU A 134 25.52 -8.20 10.64
CA LEU A 134 25.67 -7.08 9.69
C LEU A 134 26.51 -5.94 10.27
N ALA A 135 26.32 -5.57 11.54
CA ALA A 135 27.10 -4.54 12.19
C ALA A 135 28.58 -4.92 12.28
N ARG A 136 28.88 -6.17 12.63
CA ARG A 136 30.25 -6.71 12.60
C ARG A 136 30.81 -6.71 11.18
N THR A 137 30.07 -7.19 10.20
CA THR A 137 30.50 -7.21 8.79
C THR A 137 30.85 -5.81 8.30
N LYS A 138 30.03 -4.80 8.62
CA LYS A 138 30.34 -3.39 8.31
C LYS A 138 31.66 -2.94 8.94
N SER A 139 31.86 -3.25 10.23
CA SER A 139 33.08 -2.89 10.96
C SER A 139 34.33 -3.56 10.37
N VAL A 140 34.25 -4.88 10.13
CA VAL A 140 35.32 -5.66 9.49
C VAL A 140 35.64 -5.07 8.11
N LEU A 141 34.63 -4.90 7.26
CA LEU A 141 34.80 -4.37 5.91
C LEU A 141 35.43 -2.98 5.94
N LYS A 142 34.96 -2.06 6.79
CA LYS A 142 35.58 -0.74 6.96
C LYS A 142 37.05 -0.84 7.35
N SER A 143 37.36 -1.70 8.32
CA SER A 143 38.73 -1.89 8.80
C SER A 143 39.65 -2.53 7.75
N THR A 144 39.11 -3.43 6.93
CA THR A 144 39.82 -4.08 5.83
C THR A 144 40.11 -3.07 4.73
N LEU A 145 39.10 -2.29 4.32
CA LEU A 145 39.25 -1.23 3.33
C LEU A 145 40.29 -0.19 3.75
N ALA A 146 40.25 0.26 5.00
CA ALA A 146 41.19 1.27 5.53
C ALA A 146 42.66 0.80 5.56
N ARG A 147 42.93 -0.52 5.49
CA ARG A 147 44.29 -1.07 5.45
C ARG A 147 44.81 -1.27 4.03
N MET A 148 43.95 -1.18 3.02
CA MET A 148 44.33 -1.38 1.63
C MET A 148 44.96 -0.10 1.06
N PRO A 149 46.01 -0.20 0.24
CA PRO A 149 46.66 0.97 -0.36
C PRO A 149 45.74 1.76 -1.29
N GLU A 150 44.77 1.08 -1.92
CA GLU A 150 43.75 1.72 -2.76
C GLU A 150 42.82 2.67 -1.98
N SER A 151 42.87 2.67 -0.65
CA SER A 151 42.05 3.53 0.21
C SER A 151 42.62 4.91 0.48
N GLU A 152 43.90 5.14 0.21
CA GLU A 152 44.59 6.42 0.43
C GLU A 152 43.85 7.66 -0.12
N PRO A 153 43.26 7.65 -1.33
CA PRO A 153 42.55 8.82 -1.85
C PRO A 153 41.17 9.06 -1.19
N PHE A 154 40.66 8.11 -0.40
CA PHE A 154 39.29 8.17 0.12
C PHE A 154 39.24 8.69 1.56
N SER A 155 38.26 9.56 1.83
CA SER A 155 38.00 10.06 3.19
C SER A 155 37.34 9.00 4.07
N ASN A 156 37.38 9.17 5.39
CA ASN A 156 36.69 8.29 6.34
C ASN A 156 35.18 8.18 6.07
N VAL A 157 34.54 9.27 5.65
CA VAL A 157 33.11 9.28 5.27
C VAL A 157 32.87 8.36 4.08
N ARG A 158 33.78 8.39 3.10
CA ARG A 158 33.69 7.55 1.92
C ARG A 158 33.95 6.08 2.24
N LEU A 159 34.88 5.78 3.15
CA LEU A 159 35.06 4.43 3.68
C LEU A 159 33.80 3.92 4.39
N ASP A 160 33.07 4.79 5.08
CA ASP A 160 31.77 4.45 5.68
C ASP A 160 30.70 4.15 4.63
N VAL A 161 30.63 4.94 3.54
CA VAL A 161 29.74 4.69 2.40
C VAL A 161 30.04 3.34 1.76
N MET A 162 31.32 3.07 1.49
CA MET A 162 31.81 1.83 0.92
C MET A 162 31.42 0.62 1.77
N ALA A 163 31.67 0.70 3.08
CA ALA A 163 31.33 -0.36 4.02
C ALA A 163 29.81 -0.57 4.13
N ALA A 164 29.03 0.51 4.16
CA ALA A 164 27.56 0.44 4.19
C ALA A 164 27.00 -0.22 2.92
N ALA A 165 27.46 0.21 1.74
CA ALA A 165 27.05 -0.36 0.46
C ALA A 165 27.39 -1.86 0.36
N GLY A 166 28.62 -2.24 0.73
CA GLY A 166 29.03 -3.65 0.73
C GLY A 166 28.19 -4.50 1.69
N THR A 167 27.90 -3.97 2.88
CA THR A 167 27.04 -4.65 3.87
C THR A 167 25.61 -4.81 3.37
N GLN A 168 25.10 -3.87 2.57
CA GLN A 168 23.76 -3.95 1.99
C GLN A 168 23.65 -5.08 0.95
N GLU A 169 24.63 -5.22 0.04
CA GLU A 169 24.63 -6.33 -0.92
C GLU A 169 24.90 -7.68 -0.21
N TYR A 170 25.74 -7.69 0.82
CA TYR A 170 25.91 -8.87 1.69
C TYR A 170 24.59 -9.29 2.34
N ARG A 171 23.86 -8.34 2.93
CA ARG A 171 22.53 -8.59 3.52
C ARG A 171 21.59 -9.22 2.50
N ARG A 172 21.53 -8.67 1.29
CA ARG A 172 20.68 -9.19 0.20
C ARG A 172 21.05 -10.62 -0.17
N PHE A 173 22.33 -10.90 -0.35
CA PHE A 173 22.81 -12.21 -0.75
C PHE A 173 22.59 -13.28 0.33
N VAL A 174 22.94 -12.98 1.58
CA VAL A 174 22.79 -13.92 2.70
C VAL A 174 21.32 -14.20 3.00
N MET A 175 20.45 -13.19 2.93
CA MET A 175 19.01 -13.40 3.11
C MET A 175 18.42 -14.31 2.03
N ALA A 176 18.87 -14.17 0.78
CA ALA A 176 18.42 -15.02 -0.32
C ALA A 176 18.92 -16.47 -0.21
N ASN A 177 20.11 -16.68 0.36
CA ASN A 177 20.79 -17.99 0.39
C ASN A 177 21.02 -18.53 1.81
N ARG A 178 20.20 -18.10 2.79
CA ARG A 178 20.44 -18.33 4.23
C ARG A 178 20.60 -19.79 4.65
N LEU A 179 20.03 -20.71 3.88
CA LEU A 179 20.00 -22.15 4.16
C LEU A 179 21.20 -22.90 3.59
N ILE A 180 21.94 -22.29 2.66
CA ILE A 180 23.00 -22.92 1.89
C ILE A 180 24.38 -22.42 2.34
N LEU A 181 24.45 -21.21 2.93
CA LEU A 181 25.70 -20.55 3.24
C LEU A 181 26.26 -20.90 4.64
N ASP A 182 27.45 -21.49 4.65
CA ASP A 182 28.21 -21.79 5.85
C ASP A 182 29.09 -20.61 6.32
N ARG A 183 29.56 -20.65 7.57
CA ARG A 183 30.45 -19.62 8.15
C ARG A 183 31.71 -19.31 7.31
N PRO A 184 32.50 -20.29 6.82
CA PRO A 184 33.66 -20.01 5.99
C PRO A 184 33.31 -19.35 4.65
N GLU A 185 32.17 -19.69 4.05
CA GLU A 185 31.73 -19.10 2.80
C GLU A 185 31.35 -17.63 3.00
N LYS A 186 30.64 -17.34 4.10
CA LYS A 186 30.34 -15.96 4.51
C LYS A 186 31.61 -15.12 4.73
N ALA A 187 32.65 -15.69 5.35
CA ALA A 187 33.92 -15.00 5.55
C ALA A 187 34.60 -14.70 4.20
N ARG A 188 34.64 -15.68 3.29
CA ARG A 188 35.19 -15.51 1.94
C ARG A 188 34.48 -14.40 1.17
N ILE A 189 33.16 -14.30 1.28
CA ILE A 189 32.38 -13.21 0.69
C ILE A 189 32.88 -11.85 1.17
N ILE A 190 33.04 -11.70 2.49
CA ILE A 190 33.43 -10.44 3.13
C ILE A 190 34.86 -10.04 2.77
N GLU A 191 35.77 -11.00 2.68
CA GLU A 191 37.20 -10.74 2.47
C GLU A 191 37.58 -10.61 0.99
N ASP A 192 37.03 -11.45 0.10
CA ASP A 192 37.49 -11.52 -1.28
C ASP A 192 36.63 -10.68 -2.25
N TYR A 193 35.31 -10.65 -2.02
CA TYR A 193 34.36 -10.10 -3.00
C TYR A 193 33.86 -8.70 -2.64
N LEU A 194 33.52 -8.47 -1.37
CA LEU A 194 32.98 -7.17 -0.93
C LEU A 194 33.96 -6.00 -1.09
N PRO A 195 35.28 -6.12 -0.88
CA PRO A 195 36.19 -4.97 -1.02
C PRO A 195 36.23 -4.44 -2.45
N THR A 196 36.32 -5.33 -3.45
CA THR A 196 36.31 -4.96 -4.87
C THR A 196 35.04 -4.21 -5.25
N TYR A 197 33.88 -4.69 -4.78
CA TYR A 197 32.61 -3.99 -4.97
C TYR A 197 32.61 -2.61 -4.30
N ALA A 198 33.09 -2.54 -3.06
CA ALA A 198 33.11 -1.32 -2.27
C ALA A 198 33.96 -0.22 -2.94
N PHE A 199 35.13 -0.56 -3.51
CA PHE A 199 35.94 0.37 -4.30
C PHE A 199 35.24 0.86 -5.57
N CYS A 200 34.49 -0.02 -6.26
CA CYS A 200 33.68 0.41 -7.39
C CYS A 200 32.60 1.42 -6.97
N VAL A 201 31.94 1.18 -5.84
CA VAL A 201 30.94 2.11 -5.28
C VAL A 201 31.58 3.45 -4.92
N ALA A 202 32.78 3.47 -4.34
CA ALA A 202 33.48 4.71 -4.02
C ALA A 202 33.67 5.60 -5.25
N ARG A 203 34.08 5.00 -6.37
CA ARG A 203 34.27 5.71 -7.66
C ARG A 203 32.93 6.15 -8.25
N ALA A 204 31.89 5.33 -8.13
CA ALA A 204 30.55 5.69 -8.57
C ALA A 204 29.99 6.88 -7.78
N VAL A 205 30.21 6.90 -6.46
CA VAL A 205 29.82 8.01 -5.58
C VAL A 205 30.60 9.27 -5.88
N ASP A 206 31.89 9.15 -6.17
CA ASP A 206 32.73 10.29 -6.57
C ASP A 206 32.29 10.92 -7.91
N LEU A 207 31.75 10.09 -8.82
CA LEU A 207 31.22 10.57 -10.09
C LEU A 207 29.78 11.11 -9.98
N ALA A 208 28.97 10.57 -9.06
CA ALA A 208 27.57 10.98 -8.89
C ALA A 208 27.42 12.23 -8.01
N ALA A 209 28.21 12.35 -6.94
CA ALA A 209 28.10 13.45 -6.00
C ALA A 209 28.92 14.66 -6.47
N ASN A 210 28.24 15.76 -6.75
CA ASN A 210 28.87 17.02 -7.12
C ASN A 210 29.20 17.89 -5.90
N SER A 211 28.65 17.57 -4.73
CA SER A 211 28.87 18.32 -3.49
C SER A 211 29.03 17.42 -2.26
N ARG A 212 29.59 17.98 -1.19
CA ARG A 212 29.70 17.30 0.12
C ARG A 212 28.34 16.98 0.74
N ASP A 213 27.31 17.77 0.43
CA ASP A 213 25.96 17.52 0.96
C ASP A 213 25.33 16.31 0.29
N GLU A 214 25.49 16.17 -1.03
CA GLU A 214 25.06 14.98 -1.77
C GLU A 214 25.80 13.71 -1.30
N GLU A 215 27.10 13.81 -1.02
CA GLU A 215 27.88 12.71 -0.46
C GLU A 215 27.32 12.24 0.91
N ARG A 216 26.90 13.17 1.78
CA ARG A 216 26.25 12.81 3.06
C ARG A 216 24.87 12.18 2.86
N ILE A 217 24.10 12.65 1.90
CA ILE A 217 22.79 12.06 1.56
C ILE A 217 22.97 10.62 1.07
N LEU A 218 23.98 10.39 0.21
CA LEU A 218 24.33 9.04 -0.25
C LEU A 218 24.75 8.14 0.91
N MET A 219 25.56 8.65 1.85
CA MET A 219 25.93 7.89 3.05
C MET A 219 24.71 7.46 3.88
N ALA A 220 23.76 8.36 4.10
CA ALA A 220 22.52 8.04 4.79
C ALA A 220 21.71 6.99 4.01
N TRP A 221 21.60 7.13 2.69
CA TRP A 221 20.89 6.20 1.82
C TRP A 221 21.50 4.79 1.78
N PHE A 222 22.83 4.67 1.70
CA PHE A 222 23.49 3.36 1.75
C PHE A 222 23.38 2.69 3.12
N SER A 223 23.28 3.49 4.20
CA SER A 223 23.12 2.96 5.55
C SER A 223 21.67 2.54 5.84
N ASP A 224 20.71 3.35 5.40
CA ASP A 224 19.28 3.09 5.54
C ASP A 224 18.50 3.60 4.30
N PRO A 225 18.33 2.74 3.28
CA PRO A 225 17.66 3.10 2.04
C PRO A 225 16.14 3.24 2.19
N ASP A 226 15.55 2.67 3.25
CA ASP A 226 14.11 2.67 3.47
C ASP A 226 13.66 4.00 4.10
N GLN A 227 14.52 4.59 4.94
CA GLN A 227 14.23 5.86 5.60
C GLN A 227 14.75 7.09 4.84
N THR A 228 15.76 6.93 3.98
CA THR A 228 16.38 8.05 3.27
C THR A 228 15.92 8.09 1.81
N ARG A 229 15.30 9.19 1.38
CA ARG A 229 14.98 9.42 -0.04
C ARG A 229 16.07 10.24 -0.72
N LEU A 230 16.55 9.76 -1.86
CA LEU A 230 17.49 10.50 -2.69
C LEU A 230 16.76 11.58 -3.52
N PRO A 231 17.37 12.77 -3.71
CA PRO A 231 16.96 13.71 -4.73
C PRO A 231 16.92 13.05 -6.11
N THR A 232 15.97 13.43 -6.96
CA THR A 232 15.70 12.76 -8.24
C THR A 232 16.90 12.69 -9.18
N LEU A 233 17.68 13.77 -9.28
CA LEU A 233 18.89 13.82 -10.12
C LEU A 233 19.96 12.87 -9.59
N LEU A 234 20.25 12.93 -8.29
CA LEU A 234 21.23 12.08 -7.63
C LEU A 234 20.85 10.60 -7.70
N ALA A 235 19.56 10.28 -7.55
CA ALA A 235 19.03 8.93 -7.74
C ALA A 235 19.28 8.44 -9.18
N ALA A 236 18.97 9.26 -10.19
CA ALA A 236 19.14 8.90 -11.59
C ALA A 236 20.61 8.65 -11.96
N ASP A 237 21.56 9.38 -11.36
CA ASP A 237 22.99 9.18 -11.60
C ASP A 237 23.48 7.89 -10.93
N ILE A 238 23.10 7.67 -9.68
CA ILE A 238 23.43 6.44 -8.94
C ILE A 238 22.84 5.19 -9.61
N ASP A 239 21.61 5.26 -10.12
CA ASP A 239 20.96 4.16 -10.81
C ASP A 239 21.64 3.79 -12.13
N LYS A 240 22.34 4.73 -12.77
CA LYS A 240 23.17 4.43 -13.96
C LYS A 240 24.51 3.80 -13.59
N LEU A 241 25.11 4.21 -12.47
CA LEU A 241 26.48 3.81 -12.11
C LEU A 241 26.54 2.51 -11.31
N LEU A 242 25.63 2.31 -10.34
CA LEU A 242 25.66 1.14 -9.46
C LEU A 242 25.50 -0.22 -10.16
N PRO A 243 24.70 -0.37 -11.25
CA PRO A 243 24.59 -1.65 -11.94
C PRO A 243 25.95 -2.18 -12.43
N ALA A 244 26.84 -1.30 -12.89
CA ALA A 244 28.18 -1.70 -13.33
C ALA A 244 29.01 -2.32 -12.20
N CYS A 245 28.82 -1.85 -10.95
CA CYS A 245 29.47 -2.42 -9.78
C CYS A 245 28.79 -3.71 -9.28
N LYS A 246 27.44 -3.77 -9.36
CA LYS A 246 26.66 -4.89 -8.83
C LYS A 246 26.79 -6.16 -9.68
N THR A 247 26.85 -6.02 -11.01
CA THR A 247 26.85 -7.18 -11.92
C THR A 247 28.05 -8.11 -11.68
N PRO A 248 29.30 -7.63 -11.66
CA PRO A 248 30.46 -8.49 -11.43
C PRO A 248 30.41 -9.19 -10.06
N LEU A 249 30.02 -8.44 -9.02
CA LEU A 249 29.84 -9.01 -7.67
C LEU A 249 28.82 -10.14 -7.69
N ARG A 250 27.63 -9.90 -8.26
CA ARG A 250 26.54 -10.90 -8.25
C ARG A 250 26.89 -12.13 -9.06
N THR A 251 27.56 -11.98 -10.20
CA THR A 251 28.05 -13.11 -11.00
C THR A 251 29.07 -13.93 -10.21
N ALA A 252 30.01 -13.26 -9.53
CA ALA A 252 31.00 -13.94 -8.72
C ALA A 252 30.37 -14.68 -7.52
N LEU A 253 29.41 -14.05 -6.83
CA LEU A 253 28.69 -14.66 -5.71
C LEU A 253 27.82 -15.85 -6.15
N GLN A 254 27.20 -15.79 -7.33
CA GLN A 254 26.45 -16.92 -7.87
C GLN A 254 27.37 -18.13 -8.16
N ALA A 255 28.59 -17.88 -8.64
CA ALA A 255 29.58 -18.94 -8.84
C ALA A 255 30.11 -19.55 -7.53
N THR A 256 29.95 -18.87 -6.39
CA THR A 256 30.33 -19.41 -5.07
C THR A 256 29.27 -20.31 -4.43
N LEU A 257 28.05 -20.33 -4.98
CA LEU A 257 27.01 -21.23 -4.47
C LEU A 257 27.35 -22.68 -4.88
N PRO A 258 27.22 -23.66 -3.96
CA PRO A 258 27.35 -25.06 -4.33
C PRO A 258 26.29 -25.38 -5.40
N THR A 259 26.75 -25.91 -6.54
CA THR A 259 25.84 -26.45 -7.57
C THR A 259 25.07 -27.63 -6.98
N PRO A 260 23.75 -27.76 -7.25
CA PRO A 260 22.94 -28.86 -6.72
C PRO A 260 23.44 -30.24 -7.17
#